data_AF-A0A2N2Y741-F1
#
_entry.id   AF-A0A2N2Y741-F1
#
_cell.length_a   1.000
_cell.length_b   1.000
_cell.length_c   1.000
_cell.angle_alpha   90.00
_cell.angle_beta   90.00
_cell.angle_gamma   90.00
#
_symmetry.space_group_name_H-M   'P 1'
#
loop_
_entity.id
_entity.type
_entity.pdbx_description
1 polymer ?
#
loop_
_entity_poly.entity_id
_entity_poly.type
_entity_poly.pdbx_seq_one_letter_code
_entity_poly.pdbx_strand_id
1 'polypeptide(L)'
;MEYNWAEIFKNKTDRELYNIYLGRTSLNSEQKDFARIELEKRNFDFTNLDRQRKKWELENLIEEEKSYSKLLFRSYRSSEYLIMGIVGLVITAITLFFIIDQYFVDHKPIADITGMFLPFIVSLIITANGFLQYKLKSSKEKSREERLKELINEL
;
A
#
# COMPACT_ATOMS: atom_id res chain seq x y z
N MET A 1 -29.24 -30.29 -11.08
CA MET A 1 -27.79 -30.45 -11.17
C MET A 1 -27.27 -30.60 -9.75
N GLU A 2 -26.75 -31.76 -9.39
CA GLU A 2 -26.03 -31.91 -8.11
C GLU A 2 -24.77 -31.06 -8.19
N TYR A 3 -24.70 -30.01 -7.36
CA TYR A 3 -23.51 -29.18 -7.25
C TYR A 3 -22.41 -30.00 -6.57
N ASN A 4 -21.26 -30.19 -7.22
CA ASN A 4 -20.11 -30.89 -6.62
C ASN A 4 -19.37 -29.99 -5.62
N TRP A 5 -19.99 -29.76 -4.46
CA TRP A 5 -19.45 -28.91 -3.40
C TRP A 5 -18.06 -29.36 -2.92
N ALA A 6 -17.79 -30.67 -2.94
CA ALA A 6 -16.50 -31.22 -2.53
C ALA A 6 -15.34 -30.77 -3.45
N GLU A 7 -15.57 -30.67 -4.75
CA GLU A 7 -14.57 -30.20 -5.71
C GLU A 7 -14.38 -28.68 -5.66
N ILE A 8 -15.46 -27.93 -5.45
CA ILE A 8 -15.42 -26.48 -5.27
C ILE A 8 -14.59 -26.10 -4.03
N PHE A 9 -14.73 -26.87 -2.95
CA PHE A 9 -14.10 -26.53 -1.66
C PHE A 9 -12.62 -26.89 -1.60
N LYS A 10 -12.18 -27.90 -2.37
CA LYS A 10 -10.76 -28.20 -2.56
C LYS A 10 -9.97 -27.01 -3.08
N ASN A 11 -10.58 -26.19 -3.93
CA ASN A 11 -9.92 -25.04 -4.55
C ASN A 11 -9.98 -23.76 -3.69
N LYS A 12 -10.64 -23.79 -2.53
CA LYS A 12 -10.74 -22.64 -1.62
C LYS A 12 -9.58 -22.58 -0.65
N THR A 13 -9.23 -21.36 -0.23
CA THR A 13 -8.27 -21.12 0.86
C THR A 13 -8.87 -21.51 2.21
N ASP A 14 -8.01 -21.83 3.19
CA ASP A 14 -8.45 -22.18 4.55
C ASP A 14 -9.27 -21.05 5.18
N ARG A 15 -8.94 -19.79 4.87
CA ARG A 15 -9.69 -18.61 5.31
C ARG A 15 -11.12 -18.58 4.75
N GLU A 16 -11.29 -18.88 3.48
CA GLU A 16 -12.61 -18.93 2.84
C GLU A 16 -13.45 -20.07 3.41
N LEU A 17 -12.87 -21.26 3.57
CA LEU A 17 -13.54 -22.41 4.18
C LEU A 17 -13.95 -22.10 5.62
N TYR A 18 -13.10 -21.43 6.39
CA TYR A 18 -13.41 -21.05 7.76
C TYR A 18 -14.54 -20.02 7.85
N ASN A 19 -14.59 -19.05 6.93
CA ASN A 19 -15.71 -18.10 6.85
C ASN A 19 -17.04 -18.77 6.48
N ILE A 20 -17.00 -19.77 5.61
CA ILE A 20 -18.18 -20.59 5.28
C ILE A 20 -18.63 -21.39 6.50
N TYR A 21 -17.69 -22.04 7.20
CA TYR A 21 -17.96 -22.79 8.43
C TYR A 21 -18.64 -21.93 9.51
N LEU A 22 -18.14 -20.70 9.74
CA LEU A 22 -18.75 -19.75 10.68
C LEU A 22 -20.13 -19.21 10.24
N GLY A 23 -20.59 -19.53 9.03
CA GLY A 23 -21.85 -19.03 8.50
C GLY A 23 -21.85 -17.54 8.18
N ARG A 24 -20.69 -16.98 7.87
CA ARG A 24 -20.56 -15.58 7.41
C ARG A 24 -20.92 -15.42 5.93
N THR A 25 -21.23 -16.51 5.25
CA THR A 25 -21.70 -16.56 3.86
C THR A 25 -23.18 -16.92 3.82
N SER A 26 -23.85 -16.64 2.70
CA SER A 26 -25.26 -16.98 2.47
C SER A 26 -25.50 -18.46 2.15
N LEU A 27 -24.57 -19.35 2.50
CA LEU A 27 -24.65 -20.78 2.20
C LEU A 27 -25.40 -21.54 3.31
N ASN A 28 -26.06 -22.64 2.94
CA ASN A 28 -26.90 -23.43 3.84
C ASN A 28 -26.06 -24.31 4.78
N SER A 29 -26.71 -24.96 5.76
CA SER A 29 -26.04 -25.78 6.78
C SER A 29 -25.17 -26.89 6.21
N GLU A 30 -25.64 -27.55 5.15
CA GLU A 30 -24.92 -28.64 4.49
C GLU A 30 -23.55 -28.18 3.94
N GLN A 31 -23.48 -26.97 3.36
CA GLN A 31 -22.21 -26.40 2.91
C GLN A 31 -21.29 -26.05 4.08
N LYS A 32 -21.81 -25.74 5.27
CA LYS A 32 -20.96 -25.51 6.46
C LYS A 32 -20.27 -26.79 6.90
N ASP A 33 -21.00 -27.91 6.85
CA ASP A 33 -20.46 -29.22 7.20
C ASP A 33 -19.38 -29.66 6.19
N PHE A 34 -19.61 -29.44 4.90
CA PHE A 34 -18.57 -29.68 3.87
C PHE A 34 -17.32 -28.80 4.08
N ALA A 35 -17.49 -27.54 4.48
CA ALA A 35 -16.35 -26.66 4.78
C ALA A 35 -15.56 -27.14 5.99
N ARG A 36 -16.25 -27.59 7.04
CA ARG A 36 -15.63 -28.16 8.24
C ARG A 36 -14.84 -29.43 7.90
N ILE A 37 -15.44 -30.37 7.18
CA ILE A 37 -14.79 -31.63 6.79
C ILE A 37 -13.52 -31.36 5.98
N GLU A 38 -13.56 -30.40 5.07
CA GLU A 38 -12.39 -30.03 4.26
C GLU A 38 -11.29 -29.37 5.10
N LEU A 39 -11.65 -28.51 6.07
CA LEU A 39 -10.70 -27.94 7.02
C LEU A 39 -10.06 -29.02 7.92
N GLU A 40 -10.84 -29.96 8.43
CA GLU A 40 -10.35 -31.09 9.23
C GLU A 40 -9.38 -31.96 8.41
N LYS A 41 -9.68 -32.24 7.14
CA LYS A 41 -8.77 -32.96 6.22
C LYS A 41 -7.44 -32.24 6.01
N ARG A 42 -7.43 -30.91 6.09
CA ARG A 42 -6.21 -30.09 5.98
C ARG A 42 -5.45 -29.93 7.30
N ASN A 43 -5.86 -30.66 8.34
CA ASN A 43 -5.35 -30.51 9.70
C ASN A 43 -5.47 -29.07 10.22
N PHE A 44 -6.57 -28.38 9.87
CA PHE A 44 -6.83 -27.05 10.39
C PHE A 44 -7.03 -27.10 11.91
N ASP A 45 -6.24 -26.32 12.64
CA ASP A 45 -6.32 -26.25 14.09
C ASP A 45 -7.45 -25.29 14.52
N PHE A 46 -8.61 -25.86 14.86
CA PHE A 46 -9.75 -25.12 15.41
C PHE A 46 -9.53 -24.63 16.83
N THR A 47 -8.53 -25.15 17.55
CA THR A 47 -8.24 -24.77 18.95
C THR A 47 -7.36 -23.54 19.02
N ASN A 48 -6.50 -23.32 18.03
CA ASN A 48 -5.59 -22.18 17.96
C ASN A 48 -5.96 -21.19 16.85
N LEU A 49 -7.15 -20.59 16.99
CA LEU A 49 -7.70 -19.62 16.04
C LEU A 49 -6.87 -18.34 15.93
N ASP A 50 -6.21 -17.92 17.02
CA ASP A 50 -5.37 -16.71 17.02
C ASP A 50 -4.16 -16.89 16.11
N ARG A 51 -3.50 -18.06 16.14
CA ARG A 51 -2.39 -18.35 15.23
C ARG A 51 -2.82 -18.32 13.76
N GLN A 52 -4.00 -18.87 13.46
CA GLN A 52 -4.54 -18.86 12.08
C GLN A 52 -4.90 -17.44 11.61
N ARG A 53 -5.46 -16.61 12.49
CA ARG A 53 -5.72 -15.20 12.19
C ARG A 53 -4.44 -14.43 11.91
N LYS A 54 -3.42 -14.60 12.74
CA LYS A 54 -2.09 -13.99 12.53
C LYS A 54 -1.46 -14.44 11.22
N LYS A 55 -1.59 -15.72 10.87
CA LYS A 55 -1.13 -16.27 9.58
C LYS A 55 -1.84 -15.62 8.38
N TRP A 56 -3.17 -15.49 8.42
CA TRP A 56 -3.91 -14.82 7.34
C TRP A 56 -3.61 -13.33 7.26
N GLU A 57 -3.39 -12.66 8.39
CA GLU A 57 -2.95 -11.26 8.44
C GLU A 57 -1.58 -11.13 7.74
N LEU A 58 -0.64 -12.03 8.06
CA LEU A 58 0.67 -12.07 7.42
C LEU A 58 0.58 -12.34 5.92
N GLU A 59 -0.25 -13.29 5.48
CA GLU A 59 -0.46 -13.59 4.05
C GLU A 59 -1.00 -12.36 3.30
N ASN A 60 -1.98 -11.64 3.86
CA ASN A 60 -2.49 -10.41 3.27
C ASN A 60 -1.39 -9.33 3.17
N LEU A 61 -0.59 -9.15 4.22
CA LEU A 61 0.50 -8.17 4.23
C LEU A 61 1.58 -8.48 3.18
N ILE A 62 1.92 -9.76 3.00
CA ILE A 62 2.86 -10.21 1.97
C ILE A 62 2.27 -10.03 0.56
N GLU A 63 0.99 -10.33 0.38
CA GLU A 63 0.31 -10.16 -0.90
C GLU A 63 0.18 -8.69 -1.29
N GLU A 64 -0.13 -7.82 -0.33
CA GLU A 64 -0.07 -6.37 -0.52
C GLU A 64 1.32 -5.94 -0.98
N GLU A 65 2.40 -6.38 -0.31
CA GLU A 65 3.78 -6.06 -0.70
C GLU A 65 4.14 -6.55 -2.11
N LYS A 66 3.68 -7.73 -2.51
CA LYS A 66 3.84 -8.23 -3.89
C LYS A 66 3.03 -7.43 -4.89
N SER A 67 1.83 -6.97 -4.52
CA SER A 67 0.94 -6.17 -5.35
C SER A 67 1.53 -4.78 -5.64
N TYR A 68 2.31 -4.20 -4.72
CA TYR A 68 3.11 -2.99 -4.98
C TYR A 68 4.04 -3.11 -6.22
N SER A 69 4.37 -4.34 -6.66
CA SER A 69 5.24 -4.58 -7.82
C SER A 69 4.51 -4.78 -9.16
N LYS A 70 3.21 -5.09 -9.16
CA LYS A 70 2.46 -5.47 -10.37
C LYS A 70 1.35 -4.46 -10.70
N LEU A 71 1.55 -3.76 -11.82
CA LEU A 71 0.61 -2.96 -12.62
C LEU A 71 0.32 -1.51 -12.20
N LEU A 72 0.30 -0.66 -13.26
CA LEU A 72 -0.24 0.69 -13.55
C LEU A 72 -0.59 1.68 -12.43
N PHE A 73 -1.02 1.23 -11.25
CA PHE A 73 -1.24 2.03 -10.04
C PHE A 73 -0.21 1.68 -8.98
N ARG A 74 1.08 1.65 -9.36
CA ARG A 74 2.19 1.48 -8.42
C ARG A 74 2.03 2.51 -7.31
N SER A 75 1.62 2.08 -6.13
CA SER A 75 1.60 2.95 -4.96
C SER A 75 3.05 3.27 -4.68
N TYR A 76 3.46 4.50 -5.04
CA TYR A 76 4.85 4.90 -4.90
C TYR A 76 5.34 4.68 -3.46
N ARG A 77 6.54 4.14 -3.29
CA ARG A 77 7.17 3.97 -1.97
C ARG A 77 7.37 5.35 -1.35
N SER A 78 7.39 5.43 -0.02
CA SER A 78 7.68 6.71 0.66
C SER A 78 8.98 7.35 0.13
N SER A 79 10.02 6.56 -0.11
CA SER A 79 11.29 7.02 -0.68
C SER A 79 11.16 7.72 -2.05
N GLU A 80 10.21 7.32 -2.89
CA GLU A 80 9.98 7.93 -4.21
C GLU A 80 9.39 9.34 -4.05
N TYR A 81 8.51 9.57 -3.06
CA TYR A 81 8.02 10.91 -2.72
C TYR A 81 9.11 11.80 -2.09
N LEU A 82 10.02 11.20 -1.31
CA LEU A 82 11.18 11.91 -0.79
C LEU A 82 12.07 12.41 -1.94
N ILE A 83 12.35 11.56 -2.93
CA ILE A 83 13.10 11.92 -4.14
C ILE A 83 12.37 13.04 -4.90
N MET A 84 11.06 12.93 -5.10
CA MET A 84 10.26 13.98 -5.73
C MET A 84 10.37 15.32 -4.99
N GLY A 85 10.32 15.30 -3.64
CA GLY A 85 10.50 16.49 -2.81
C GLY A 85 11.88 17.12 -2.98
N ILE A 86 12.94 16.30 -2.99
CA ILE A 86 14.33 16.76 -3.18
C ILE A 86 14.52 17.35 -4.58
N VAL A 87 14.02 16.69 -5.62
CA VAL A 87 14.08 17.20 -7.01
C VAL A 87 13.33 18.52 -7.14
N GLY A 88 12.14 18.62 -6.55
CA GLY A 88 11.38 19.88 -6.48
C GLY A 88 12.18 20.99 -5.80
N LEU A 89 12.89 20.68 -4.71
CA LEU A 89 13.71 21.64 -3.96
C LEU A 89 14.89 22.14 -4.80
N VAL A 90 15.57 21.24 -5.53
CA VAL A 90 16.65 21.62 -6.45
C VAL A 90 16.14 22.54 -7.55
N ILE A 91 14.99 22.22 -8.18
CA ILE A 91 14.37 23.08 -9.21
C ILE A 91 13.97 24.45 -8.62
N THR A 92 13.45 24.46 -7.39
CA THR A 92 13.10 25.69 -6.67
C THR A 92 14.33 26.57 -6.46
N ALA A 93 15.45 25.99 -6.05
CA ALA A 93 16.70 26.72 -5.85
C ALA A 93 17.26 27.29 -7.17
N ILE A 94 17.22 26.51 -8.25
CA ILE A 94 17.68 26.94 -9.58
C ILE A 94 16.80 28.08 -10.10
N THR A 95 15.48 27.95 -10.03
CA THR A 95 14.54 28.98 -10.50
C THR A 95 14.67 30.26 -9.68
N LEU A 96 14.83 30.15 -8.35
CA LEU A 96 15.10 31.30 -7.49
C LEU A 96 16.42 31.99 -7.85
N PHE A 97 17.48 31.21 -8.11
CA PHE A 97 18.77 31.76 -8.55
C PHE A 97 18.62 32.58 -9.84
N PHE A 98 17.93 32.06 -10.86
CA PHE A 98 17.70 32.80 -12.10
C PHE A 98 16.85 34.07 -11.91
N ILE A 99 15.83 34.03 -11.05
CA ILE A 99 15.03 35.22 -10.74
C ILE A 99 15.92 36.29 -10.08
N ILE A 100 16.77 35.88 -9.14
CA ILE A 100 17.68 36.80 -8.45
C ILE A 100 18.70 37.39 -9.43
N ASP A 101 19.33 36.55 -10.24
CA ASP A 101 20.32 36.96 -11.24
C ASP A 101 19.71 37.96 -12.24
N GLN A 102 18.57 37.63 -12.84
CA GLN A 102 17.99 38.51 -13.86
C GLN A 102 17.41 39.81 -13.30
N TYR A 103 16.86 39.80 -12.10
CA TYR A 103 16.24 40.98 -11.51
C TYR A 103 17.25 41.88 -10.79
N PHE A 104 18.14 41.31 -9.97
CA PHE A 104 19.06 42.08 -9.13
C PHE A 104 20.44 42.29 -9.75
N VAL A 105 20.91 41.37 -10.61
CA VAL A 105 22.23 41.49 -11.26
C VAL A 105 22.07 42.15 -12.63
N ASP A 106 21.20 41.63 -13.49
CA ASP A 106 21.00 42.16 -14.85
C ASP A 106 20.01 43.33 -14.92
N HIS A 107 19.33 43.67 -13.80
CA HIS A 107 18.37 44.77 -13.71
C HIS A 107 17.24 44.71 -14.76
N LYS A 108 16.85 43.49 -15.18
CA LYS A 108 15.75 43.32 -16.14
C LYS A 108 14.43 43.76 -15.54
N PRO A 109 13.55 44.41 -16.33
CA PRO A 109 12.24 44.82 -15.85
C PRO A 109 11.41 43.60 -15.44
N ILE A 110 10.55 43.77 -14.45
CA ILE A 110 9.79 42.65 -13.87
C ILE A 110 8.93 41.92 -14.91
N ALA A 111 8.45 42.64 -15.93
CA ALA A 111 7.70 42.08 -17.05
C ALA A 111 8.45 40.93 -17.74
N ASP A 112 9.78 41.06 -17.91
CA ASP A 112 10.62 40.11 -18.64
C ASP A 112 10.89 38.82 -17.85
N ILE A 113 10.83 38.89 -16.51
CA ILE A 113 11.04 37.74 -15.63
C ILE A 113 9.73 37.12 -15.12
N THR A 114 8.56 37.71 -15.44
CA THR A 114 7.25 37.24 -14.97
C THR A 114 7.02 35.75 -15.29
N GLY A 115 7.51 35.30 -16.44
CA GLY A 115 7.41 33.90 -16.88
C GLY A 115 8.13 32.89 -15.97
N MET A 116 9.10 33.34 -15.15
CA MET A 116 9.84 32.49 -14.22
C MET A 116 9.09 32.23 -12.90
N PHE A 117 8.06 33.01 -12.58
CA PHE A 117 7.27 32.78 -11.36
C PHE A 117 6.40 31.52 -11.45
N LEU A 118 5.89 31.18 -12.64
CA LEU A 118 5.10 29.96 -12.82
C LEU A 118 5.91 28.69 -12.52
N PRO A 119 7.10 28.44 -13.12
CA PRO A 119 7.90 27.27 -12.78
C PRO A 119 8.37 27.28 -11.32
N PHE A 120 8.62 28.46 -10.74
CA PHE A 120 8.92 28.59 -9.31
C PHE A 120 7.75 28.10 -8.44
N ILE A 121 6.53 28.58 -8.68
CA ILE A 121 5.32 28.14 -7.95
C ILE A 121 5.08 26.64 -8.13
N VAL A 122 5.21 26.11 -9.35
CA VAL A 122 5.05 24.68 -9.62
C VAL A 122 6.09 23.86 -8.86
N SER A 123 7.35 24.31 -8.82
CA SER A 123 8.41 23.62 -8.08
C SER A 123 8.17 23.59 -6.56
N LEU A 124 7.60 24.66 -5.99
CA LEU A 124 7.17 24.71 -4.60
C LEU A 124 6.05 23.71 -4.31
N ILE A 125 5.05 23.61 -5.21
CA ILE A 125 3.95 22.65 -5.07
C ILE A 125 4.49 21.21 -5.11
N ILE A 126 5.39 20.90 -6.05
CA ILE A 126 6.03 19.58 -6.16
C ILE A 126 6.80 19.25 -4.88
N THR A 127 7.60 20.21 -4.38
CA THR A 127 8.37 20.07 -3.15
C THR A 127 7.47 19.78 -1.95
N ALA A 128 6.46 20.62 -1.74
CA ALA A 128 5.52 20.48 -0.64
C ALA A 128 4.76 19.15 -0.71
N ASN A 129 4.25 18.78 -1.89
CA ASN A 129 3.53 17.53 -2.09
C ASN A 129 4.44 16.30 -1.84
N GLY A 130 5.68 16.33 -2.34
CA GLY A 130 6.66 15.28 -2.10
C GLY A 130 6.91 15.03 -0.61
N PHE A 131 7.18 16.09 0.17
CA PHE A 131 7.42 15.95 1.61
C PHE A 131 6.17 15.57 2.41
N LEU A 132 5.00 16.11 2.05
CA LEU A 132 3.73 15.75 2.70
C LEU A 132 3.40 14.26 2.48
N GLN A 133 3.48 13.79 1.24
CA GLN A 133 3.20 12.39 0.92
C GLN A 133 4.25 11.45 1.50
N TYR A 134 5.52 11.85 1.53
CA TYR A 134 6.58 11.10 2.22
C TYR A 134 6.22 10.89 3.70
N LYS A 135 5.83 11.94 4.41
CA LYS A 135 5.46 11.85 5.83
C LYS A 135 4.26 10.91 6.04
N LEU A 136 3.22 11.06 5.22
CA LEU A 136 2.01 10.25 5.30
C LEU A 136 2.28 8.77 5.00
N LYS A 137 3.08 8.47 3.98
CA LYS A 137 3.38 7.08 3.59
C LYS A 137 4.44 6.43 4.48
N SER A 138 5.47 7.15 4.89
CA SER A 138 6.55 6.58 5.72
C SER A 138 6.01 6.07 7.07
N SER A 139 5.06 6.79 7.69
CA SER A 139 4.44 6.32 8.93
C SER A 139 3.65 5.02 8.74
N LYS A 140 2.92 4.89 7.62
CA LYS A 140 2.15 3.68 7.30
C LYS A 140 3.07 2.51 6.97
N GLU A 141 4.13 2.75 6.21
CA GLU A 141 5.14 1.74 5.87
C GLU A 141 5.86 1.23 7.12
N LYS A 142 6.28 2.12 8.04
CA LYS A 142 6.91 1.72 9.31
C LYS A 142 5.99 0.89 10.18
N SER A 143 4.76 1.34 10.40
CA SER A 143 3.78 0.59 11.20
C SER A 143 3.51 -0.80 10.61
N ARG A 144 3.47 -0.91 9.27
CA ARG A 144 3.34 -2.18 8.58
C ARG A 144 4.55 -3.09 8.78
N GLU A 145 5.76 -2.56 8.64
CA GLU A 145 7.01 -3.32 8.87
C GLU A 145 7.13 -3.81 10.32
N GLU A 146 6.76 -2.96 11.28
CA GLU A 146 6.73 -3.32 12.70
C GLU A 146 5.72 -4.45 12.96
N ARG A 147 4.50 -4.33 12.43
CA ARG A 147 3.46 -5.36 12.56
C ARG A 147 3.88 -6.68 11.92
N LEU A 148 4.52 -6.63 10.76
CA LEU A 148 5.01 -7.81 10.07
C LEU A 148 6.12 -8.52 10.87
N LYS A 149 7.04 -7.77 11.49
CA LYS A 149 8.07 -8.32 12.39
C LYS A 149 7.46 -8.93 13.66
N GLU A 150 6.48 -8.27 14.26
CA GLU A 150 5.75 -8.78 15.42
C GLU A 150 5.09 -10.12 15.10
N LEU A 151 4.33 -10.18 14.01
CA LEU A 151 3.65 -11.41 13.58
C LEU A 151 4.62 -12.55 13.26
N ILE A 152 5.78 -12.27 12.67
CA ILE A 152 6.82 -13.28 12.41
C ILE A 152 7.42 -13.82 13.72
N ASN A 153 7.64 -12.96 14.72
CA ASN A 153 8.22 -13.37 16.01
C ASN A 153 7.25 -14.16 16.90
N GLU A 154 5.94 -13.95 16.73
CA GLU A 154 4.89 -14.62 17.49
C GLU A 154 4.43 -15.97 16.91
N LEU A 155 4.83 -16.29 15.67
CA LEU A 155 4.40 -17.48 14.91
C LEU A 155 5.35 -18.68 15.06
#